data_AF-T1YRI9-F1
#
_entry.id   AF-T1YRI9-F1
#
_cell.length_a   1.000
_cell.length_b   1.000
_cell.length_c   1.000
_cell.angle_alpha   90.00
_cell.angle_beta   90.00
_cell.angle_gamma   90.00
#
_symmetry.space_group_name_H-M   'P 1'
#
loop_
_entity.id
_entity.type
_entity.pdbx_description
1 polymer ?
#
loop_
_entity_poly.entity_id
_entity_poly.type
_entity_poly.pdbx_seq_one_letter_code
_entity_poly.pdbx_strand_id
1 'polypeptide(L)'
;VPGTSRTSDPFGMAVAEVPRTLREEIDIVSRLLDVEALQSLNREAKPVLAEETSQRETVEKMLTNFAKLKTIIDREKRIFRGSLDSSLPDYQGVNRYIFFKGLLKSMVLKLETLYGFLSTANEVSGDDLVRKMIELNLAKENEMIEGLTLRDVTVFFKALYDKDSPIFVLLTLFDEFESNLPHRDLLVAESHPFSTLYKDTGEPSDGLSTLDESNSRMEIRAPEVVKLPSSEGEESTSDVREGADGDSVQVREDRTQSEMTSGGDARGANPT
;
A
#
# COMPACT_ATOMS: atom_id res chain seq x y z
N VAL A 1 -7.05 2.40 -59.90
CA VAL A 1 -6.81 3.49 -58.93
C VAL A 1 -5.75 3.02 -57.95
N PRO A 2 -4.48 3.45 -58.08
CA PRO A 2 -3.47 3.18 -57.08
C PRO A 2 -3.27 4.41 -56.19
N GLY A 3 -3.39 4.23 -54.88
CA GLY A 3 -3.04 5.23 -53.88
C GLY A 3 -1.83 4.73 -53.08
N THR A 4 -0.63 5.15 -53.48
CA THR A 4 0.60 4.92 -52.72
C THR A 4 0.92 6.13 -51.84
N SER A 5 1.22 5.81 -50.58
CA SER A 5 2.32 6.35 -49.77
C SER A 5 2.13 7.59 -48.89
N ARG A 6 2.22 7.29 -47.58
CA ARG A 6 3.05 7.90 -46.53
C ARG A 6 2.76 9.34 -46.10
N THR A 7 2.43 9.46 -44.82
CA THR A 7 3.07 10.43 -43.93
C THR A 7 3.76 9.68 -42.79
N SER A 8 5.00 9.27 -43.06
CA SER A 8 6.05 9.20 -42.05
C SER A 8 6.37 10.63 -41.63
N ASP A 9 6.16 10.96 -40.35
CA ASP A 9 6.50 12.26 -39.77
C ASP A 9 8.03 12.47 -39.85
N PRO A 10 8.51 13.54 -40.51
CA PRO A 10 9.95 13.82 -40.66
C PRO A 10 10.60 14.45 -39.43
N PHE A 11 9.83 14.73 -38.37
CA PHE A 11 10.39 15.10 -37.08
C PHE A 11 10.07 13.95 -36.12
N GLY A 12 11.10 13.25 -35.64
CA GLY A 12 10.99 12.24 -34.58
C GLY A 12 10.59 12.86 -33.24
N MET A 13 9.45 13.55 -33.21
CA MET A 13 8.73 13.93 -32.02
C MET A 13 8.24 12.61 -31.44
N ALA A 14 8.96 12.09 -30.44
CA ALA A 14 8.45 11.02 -29.60
C ALA A 14 7.01 11.41 -29.21
N VAL A 15 6.02 10.66 -29.68
CA VAL A 15 4.64 10.82 -29.23
C VAL A 15 4.73 10.68 -27.72
N ALA A 16 4.42 11.75 -26.98
CA ALA A 16 4.50 11.73 -25.53
C ALA A 16 3.65 10.54 -25.05
N GLU A 17 4.32 9.53 -24.49
CA GLU A 17 3.65 8.34 -23.99
C GLU A 17 2.65 8.78 -22.93
N VAL A 18 1.38 8.41 -23.13
CA VAL A 18 0.31 8.77 -22.20
C VAL A 18 0.64 8.13 -20.84
N PRO A 19 0.66 8.91 -19.73
CA PRO A 19 0.92 8.36 -18.41
C PRO A 19 -0.09 7.26 -18.08
N ARG A 20 0.40 6.11 -17.62
CA ARG A 20 -0.44 5.03 -17.11
C ARG A 20 -1.28 5.53 -15.94
N THR A 21 -2.50 5.03 -15.83
CA THR A 21 -3.37 5.24 -14.66
C THR A 21 -2.82 4.51 -13.43
N LEU A 22 -3.22 4.91 -12.21
CA LEU A 22 -2.84 4.18 -10.99
C LEU A 22 -3.27 2.71 -11.06
N ARG A 23 -4.45 2.43 -11.61
CA ARG A 23 -4.94 1.07 -11.82
C ARG A 23 -4.01 0.23 -12.69
N GLU A 24 -3.56 0.76 -13.83
CA GLU A 24 -2.62 0.07 -14.72
C GLU A 24 -1.28 -0.20 -14.02
N GLU A 25 -0.77 0.76 -13.27
CA GLU A 25 0.48 0.59 -12.51
C GLU A 25 0.34 -0.46 -11.41
N ILE A 26 -0.78 -0.47 -10.68
CA ILE A 26 -1.10 -1.48 -9.68
C ILE A 26 -1.20 -2.86 -10.30
N ASP A 27 -1.82 -2.99 -11.47
CA ASP A 27 -1.93 -4.27 -12.18
C ASP A 27 -0.54 -4.78 -12.60
N ILE A 28 0.28 -3.92 -13.18
CA ILE A 28 1.66 -4.25 -13.57
C ILE A 28 2.50 -4.65 -12.36
N VAL A 29 2.47 -3.85 -11.28
CA VAL A 29 3.18 -4.16 -10.03
C VAL A 29 2.67 -5.48 -9.44
N SER A 30 1.36 -5.70 -9.40
CA SER A 30 0.77 -6.95 -8.92
C SER A 30 1.34 -8.15 -9.68
N ARG A 31 1.40 -8.07 -11.01
CA ARG A 31 1.90 -9.17 -11.85
C ARG A 31 3.42 -9.36 -11.71
N LEU A 32 4.18 -8.27 -11.59
CA LEU A 32 5.62 -8.31 -11.29
C LEU A 32 5.93 -8.82 -9.88
N LEU A 33 4.94 -8.97 -9.01
CA LEU A 33 5.10 -9.56 -7.69
C LEU A 33 4.39 -10.91 -7.57
N ASP A 34 3.76 -11.40 -8.65
CA ASP A 34 3.08 -12.68 -8.68
C ASP A 34 4.05 -13.81 -9.02
N VAL A 35 5.05 -13.99 -8.15
CA VAL A 35 6.09 -15.00 -8.27
C VAL A 35 6.03 -15.98 -7.11
N GLU A 36 6.19 -17.26 -7.40
CA GLU A 36 6.08 -18.36 -6.42
C GLU A 36 7.02 -18.16 -5.20
N ALA A 37 8.20 -17.59 -5.44
CA ALA A 37 9.18 -17.26 -4.39
C ALA A 37 8.66 -16.26 -3.35
N LEU A 38 7.69 -15.41 -3.70
CA LEU A 38 7.04 -14.49 -2.76
C LEU A 38 5.78 -15.08 -2.13
N GLN A 39 5.14 -16.05 -2.80
CA GLN A 39 3.92 -16.72 -2.33
C GLN A 39 4.21 -17.84 -1.31
N SER A 40 5.38 -18.47 -1.40
CA SER A 40 5.81 -19.58 -0.53
C SER A 40 6.39 -19.09 0.79
N LEU A 41 5.52 -18.70 1.73
CA LEU A 41 5.88 -18.46 3.14
C LEU A 41 6.42 -19.73 3.87
N ASN A 42 6.42 -20.89 3.21
CA ASN A 42 6.96 -22.14 3.75
C ASN A 42 7.91 -22.85 2.77
N ARG A 43 9.19 -22.87 3.15
CA ARG A 43 10.22 -23.90 2.95
C ARG A 43 10.46 -24.43 1.51
N GLU A 44 11.57 -23.96 0.93
CA GLU A 44 12.53 -24.63 0.00
C GLU A 44 12.91 -23.77 -1.21
N ALA A 45 12.05 -22.86 -1.66
CA ALA A 45 12.32 -21.96 -2.81
C ALA A 45 12.57 -20.50 -2.39
N LYS A 46 13.28 -20.26 -1.27
CA LYS A 46 13.78 -18.90 -1.03
C LYS A 46 14.77 -18.53 -2.13
N PRO A 47 14.71 -17.32 -2.70
CA PRO A 47 15.71 -16.88 -3.67
C PRO A 47 17.10 -17.11 -3.08
N VAL A 48 17.92 -17.90 -3.78
CA VAL A 48 19.29 -18.18 -3.34
C VAL A 48 20.10 -16.92 -3.62
N LEU A 49 20.29 -16.11 -2.59
CA LEU A 49 21.21 -14.99 -2.62
C LEU A 49 22.62 -15.56 -2.71
N ALA A 50 23.41 -15.12 -3.69
CA ALA A 50 24.81 -15.53 -3.81
C ALA A 50 25.52 -15.24 -2.47
N GLU A 51 26.08 -16.29 -1.85
CA GLU A 51 26.83 -16.18 -0.60
C GLU A 51 27.98 -15.17 -0.79
N GLU A 52 28.15 -14.26 0.18
CA GLU A 52 29.06 -13.09 0.18
C GLU A 52 28.49 -11.70 -0.26
N THR A 53 27.18 -11.48 -0.26
CA THR A 53 26.66 -10.11 -0.43
C THR A 53 26.57 -9.37 0.91
N SER A 54 27.33 -8.28 1.08
CA SER A 54 27.13 -7.28 2.15
C SER A 54 25.71 -6.69 2.17
N GLN A 55 24.95 -6.90 1.09
CA GLN A 55 23.59 -6.44 0.86
C GLN A 55 22.50 -7.50 1.13
N ARG A 56 22.87 -8.70 1.61
CA ARG A 56 21.92 -9.82 1.81
C ARG A 56 20.72 -9.40 2.66
N GLU A 57 20.97 -8.73 3.78
CA GLU A 57 19.91 -8.29 4.70
C GLU A 57 18.97 -7.28 4.03
N THR A 58 19.52 -6.31 3.28
CA THR A 58 18.75 -5.30 2.55
C THR A 58 17.86 -5.97 1.49
N VAL A 59 18.39 -6.95 0.74
CA VAL A 59 17.62 -7.72 -0.25
C VAL A 59 16.52 -8.56 0.43
N GLU A 60 16.80 -9.24 1.55
CA GLU A 60 15.78 -9.99 2.29
C GLU A 60 14.63 -9.09 2.81
N LYS A 61 14.96 -7.87 3.25
CA LYS A 61 13.96 -6.85 3.62
C LYS A 61 13.13 -6.40 2.41
N MET A 62 13.73 -6.25 1.23
CA MET A 62 13.00 -5.93 0.01
C MET A 62 12.02 -7.03 -0.36
N LEU A 63 12.47 -8.29 -0.39
CA LEU A 63 11.62 -9.45 -0.68
C LEU A 63 10.41 -9.53 0.27
N THR A 64 10.64 -9.28 1.57
CA THR A 64 9.57 -9.22 2.56
C THR A 64 8.54 -8.12 2.24
N ASN A 65 9.00 -6.93 1.85
CA ASN A 65 8.11 -5.82 1.53
C ASN A 65 7.45 -5.97 0.14
N PHE A 66 8.06 -6.68 -0.80
CA PHE A 66 7.40 -7.11 -2.04
C PHE A 66 6.18 -7.99 -1.74
N ALA A 67 6.34 -9.01 -0.89
CA ALA A 67 5.21 -9.87 -0.50
C ALA A 67 4.09 -9.09 0.22
N LYS A 68 4.46 -8.16 1.11
CA LYS A 68 3.50 -7.25 1.76
C LYS A 68 2.76 -6.38 0.76
N LEU A 69 3.48 -5.75 -0.18
CA LEU A 69 2.90 -4.89 -1.19
C LEU A 69 1.91 -5.67 -2.09
N LYS A 70 2.30 -6.87 -2.53
CA LYS A 70 1.41 -7.77 -3.29
C LYS A 70 0.12 -8.07 -2.53
N THR A 71 0.25 -8.43 -1.26
CA THR A 71 -0.91 -8.72 -0.40
C THR A 71 -1.85 -7.52 -0.26
N ILE A 72 -1.31 -6.32 -0.06
CA ILE A 72 -2.10 -5.09 0.01
C ILE A 72 -2.80 -4.80 -1.32
N ILE A 73 -2.07 -4.90 -2.43
CA ILE A 73 -2.62 -4.68 -3.76
C ILE A 73 -3.76 -5.65 -4.04
N ASP A 74 -3.56 -6.95 -3.83
CA ASP A 74 -4.60 -7.95 -4.08
C ASP A 74 -5.86 -7.72 -3.25
N ARG A 75 -5.70 -7.25 -2.02
CA ARG A 75 -6.80 -6.95 -1.10
C ARG A 75 -7.55 -5.68 -1.47
N GLU A 76 -6.83 -4.58 -1.74
CA GLU A 76 -7.43 -3.25 -1.86
C GLU A 76 -7.72 -2.82 -3.30
N LYS A 77 -7.21 -3.53 -4.33
CA LYS A 77 -7.55 -3.26 -5.75
C LYS A 77 -9.03 -3.47 -6.10
N ARG A 78 -9.85 -3.95 -5.15
CA ARG A 78 -11.31 -4.13 -5.27
C ARG A 78 -12.10 -2.87 -5.61
N ILE A 79 -11.50 -1.68 -5.47
CA ILE A 79 -12.13 -0.44 -5.95
C ILE A 79 -12.20 -0.35 -7.48
N PHE A 80 -11.45 -1.20 -8.18
CA PHE A 80 -11.42 -1.31 -9.64
C PHE A 80 -12.21 -2.54 -10.13
N ARG A 81 -12.85 -2.43 -11.31
CA ARG A 81 -13.60 -3.51 -11.96
C ARG A 81 -12.74 -4.41 -12.82
N GLY A 82 -12.87 -5.72 -12.67
CA GLY A 82 -12.37 -6.72 -13.64
C GLY A 82 -10.85 -6.81 -13.74
N SER A 83 -10.38 -7.77 -14.54
CA SER A 83 -8.97 -7.89 -14.91
C SER A 83 -8.60 -6.86 -15.97
N LEU A 84 -7.33 -6.44 -15.99
CA LEU A 84 -6.81 -5.56 -17.02
C LEU A 84 -5.96 -6.40 -17.98
N ASP A 85 -6.26 -6.36 -19.28
CA ASP A 85 -5.42 -6.96 -20.32
C ASP A 85 -4.26 -6.01 -20.63
N SER A 86 -3.31 -5.90 -19.69
CA SER A 86 -2.03 -5.23 -19.95
C SER A 86 -1.04 -6.26 -20.53
N SER A 87 -0.18 -5.85 -21.45
CA SER A 87 1.06 -6.60 -21.71
C SER A 87 2.15 -6.05 -20.79
N LEU A 88 2.85 -6.92 -20.07
CA LEU A 88 4.08 -6.50 -19.38
C LEU A 88 5.16 -6.25 -20.44
N PRO A 89 5.88 -5.12 -20.39
CA PRO A 89 7.09 -4.95 -21.19
C PRO A 89 8.09 -6.06 -20.88
N ASP A 90 8.86 -6.53 -21.88
CA ASP A 90 9.88 -7.57 -21.66
C ASP A 90 11.19 -6.96 -21.16
N TYR A 91 11.10 -6.13 -20.12
CA TYR A 91 12.27 -5.61 -19.43
C TYR A 91 12.89 -6.73 -18.60
N GLN A 92 14.21 -6.88 -18.69
CA GLN A 92 15.00 -7.87 -17.96
C GLN A 92 16.11 -7.19 -17.13
N GLY A 93 16.71 -7.93 -16.20
CA GLY A 93 17.80 -7.43 -15.35
C GLY A 93 17.58 -6.03 -14.75
N VAL A 94 18.54 -5.14 -15.00
CA VAL A 94 18.55 -3.74 -14.51
C VAL A 94 17.30 -2.97 -14.97
N ASN A 95 16.86 -3.15 -16.22
CA ASN A 95 15.71 -2.40 -16.74
C ASN A 95 14.43 -2.79 -16.00
N ARG A 96 14.24 -4.08 -15.66
CA ARG A 96 13.10 -4.51 -14.84
C ARG A 96 13.11 -3.87 -13.46
N TYR A 97 14.29 -3.80 -12.84
CA TYR A 97 14.48 -3.15 -11.55
C TYR A 97 14.14 -1.65 -11.61
N ILE A 98 14.71 -0.92 -12.59
CA ILE A 98 14.47 0.52 -12.78
C ILE A 98 12.98 0.78 -13.08
N PHE A 99 12.37 -0.05 -13.93
CA PHE A 99 10.96 0.02 -14.25
C PHE A 99 10.09 -0.13 -13.01
N PHE A 100 10.34 -1.16 -12.19
CA PHE A 100 9.57 -1.39 -10.97
C PHE A 100 9.72 -0.23 -9.98
N LYS A 101 10.95 0.27 -9.75
CA LYS A 101 11.19 1.47 -8.93
C LYS A 101 10.44 2.68 -9.48
N GLY A 102 10.46 2.88 -10.81
CA GLY A 102 9.73 3.95 -11.50
C GLY A 102 8.21 3.84 -11.33
N LEU A 103 7.63 2.63 -11.41
CA LEU A 103 6.21 2.41 -11.15
C LEU A 103 5.84 2.82 -9.72
N LEU A 104 6.61 2.38 -8.72
CA LEU A 104 6.36 2.77 -7.33
C LEU A 104 6.37 4.30 -7.16
N LYS A 105 7.34 5.00 -7.76
CA LYS A 105 7.41 6.46 -7.71
C LYS A 105 6.20 7.12 -8.37
N SER A 106 5.80 6.62 -9.54
CA SER A 106 4.63 7.11 -10.27
C SER A 106 3.33 6.90 -9.49
N MET A 107 3.19 5.75 -8.83
CA MET A 107 2.06 5.45 -7.95
C MET A 107 2.00 6.43 -6.77
N VAL A 108 3.15 6.72 -6.14
CA VAL A 108 3.21 7.70 -5.03
C VAL A 108 2.71 9.07 -5.47
N LEU A 109 3.13 9.58 -6.62
CA LEU A 109 2.65 10.89 -7.11
C LEU A 109 1.13 10.92 -7.30
N LYS A 110 0.55 9.84 -7.83
CA LYS A 110 -0.91 9.75 -8.00
C LYS A 110 -1.64 9.62 -6.66
N LEU A 111 -1.03 8.95 -5.69
CA LEU A 111 -1.57 8.89 -4.33
C LEU A 111 -1.44 10.25 -3.63
N GLU A 112 -0.41 11.04 -3.93
CA GLU A 112 -0.26 12.41 -3.43
C GLU A 112 -1.35 13.34 -3.99
N THR A 113 -1.68 13.23 -5.28
CA THR A 113 -2.82 14.00 -5.84
C THR A 113 -4.15 13.56 -5.23
N LEU A 114 -4.33 12.25 -4.99
CA LEU A 114 -5.48 11.72 -4.26
C LEU A 114 -5.54 12.24 -2.82
N TYR A 115 -4.40 12.34 -2.12
CA TYR A 115 -4.33 12.91 -0.79
C TYR A 115 -4.83 14.36 -0.77
N GLY A 116 -4.40 15.17 -1.74
CA GLY A 116 -4.88 16.55 -1.90
C GLY A 116 -6.40 16.62 -1.97
N PHE A 117 -7.04 15.75 -2.76
CA PHE A 117 -8.49 15.65 -2.81
C PHE A 117 -9.09 15.18 -1.48
N LEU A 118 -8.64 14.04 -0.95
CA LEU A 118 -9.20 13.43 0.27
C LEU A 118 -9.05 14.33 1.50
N SER A 119 -8.03 15.19 1.54
CA SER A 119 -7.81 16.14 2.65
C SER A 119 -8.92 17.18 2.80
N THR A 120 -9.72 17.41 1.74
CA THR A 120 -10.81 18.40 1.71
C THR A 120 -12.17 17.79 1.39
N ALA A 121 -12.21 16.50 1.02
CA ALA A 121 -13.44 15.82 0.65
C ALA A 121 -14.35 15.62 1.88
N ASN A 122 -15.58 16.11 1.79
CA ASN A 122 -16.66 15.79 2.72
C ASN A 122 -17.95 15.51 1.94
N GLU A 123 -18.72 14.50 2.35
CA GLU A 123 -20.03 14.15 1.78
C GLU A 123 -20.07 14.11 0.22
N VAL A 124 -19.10 13.45 -0.40
CA VAL A 124 -19.01 13.35 -1.88
C VAL A 124 -19.87 12.19 -2.39
N SER A 125 -20.69 12.45 -3.41
CA SER A 125 -21.50 11.42 -4.07
C SER A 125 -20.62 10.37 -4.77
N GLY A 126 -21.11 9.14 -4.94
CA GLY A 126 -20.37 8.08 -5.63
C GLY A 126 -19.99 8.45 -7.07
N ASP A 127 -20.89 9.11 -7.80
CA ASP A 127 -20.64 9.55 -9.19
C ASP A 127 -19.58 10.65 -9.25
N ASP A 128 -19.59 11.60 -8.31
CA ASP A 128 -18.56 12.63 -8.24
C ASP A 128 -17.21 12.05 -7.80
N LEU A 129 -17.20 11.05 -6.91
CA LEU A 129 -16.00 10.31 -6.56
C LEU A 129 -15.40 9.63 -7.79
N VAL A 130 -16.19 8.88 -8.56
CA VAL A 130 -15.73 8.22 -9.79
C VAL A 130 -15.17 9.24 -10.78
N ARG A 131 -15.88 10.35 -11.02
CA ARG A 131 -15.40 11.44 -11.88
C ARG A 131 -14.05 11.96 -11.40
N LYS A 132 -13.88 12.12 -10.08
CA LYS A 132 -12.63 12.63 -9.51
C LYS A 132 -11.50 11.62 -9.58
N MET A 133 -11.76 10.32 -9.42
CA MET A 133 -10.75 9.28 -9.61
C MET A 133 -10.23 9.26 -11.06
N ILE A 134 -11.09 9.51 -12.05
CA ILE A 134 -10.70 9.61 -13.46
C ILE A 134 -9.89 10.88 -13.71
N GLU A 135 -10.34 12.03 -13.20
CA GLU A 135 -9.63 13.31 -13.34
C GLU A 135 -8.21 13.25 -12.74
N LEU A 136 -8.04 12.55 -11.62
CA LEU A 136 -6.74 12.35 -10.97
C LEU A 136 -5.88 11.25 -11.62
N ASN A 137 -6.28 10.73 -12.78
CA ASN A 137 -5.60 9.66 -13.52
C ASN A 137 -5.43 8.36 -12.69
N LEU A 138 -6.41 8.03 -11.85
CA LEU A 138 -6.38 6.78 -11.07
C LEU A 138 -6.96 5.60 -11.83
N ALA A 139 -7.95 5.85 -12.69
CA ALA A 139 -8.61 4.85 -13.53
C ALA A 139 -9.31 5.51 -14.74
N LYS A 140 -9.70 4.73 -15.74
CA LYS A 140 -10.51 5.16 -16.89
C LYS A 140 -12.02 5.10 -16.59
N GLU A 141 -12.83 5.65 -17.49
CA GLU A 141 -14.29 5.87 -17.29
C GLU A 141 -15.11 4.65 -16.84
N ASN A 142 -14.70 3.43 -17.20
CA ASN A 142 -15.46 2.20 -16.90
C ASN A 142 -14.72 1.25 -15.95
N GLU A 143 -13.70 1.76 -15.27
CA GLU A 143 -12.78 0.94 -14.50
C GLU A 143 -13.05 0.94 -13.00
N MET A 144 -13.95 1.78 -12.50
CA MET A 144 -14.28 1.93 -11.07
C MET A 144 -15.55 1.17 -10.71
N ILE A 145 -15.62 0.50 -9.55
CA ILE A 145 -16.82 -0.24 -9.11
C ILE A 145 -18.08 0.63 -9.01
N GLU A 146 -19.24 0.00 -9.10
CA GLU A 146 -20.52 0.66 -8.80
C GLU A 146 -20.66 0.86 -7.29
N GLY A 147 -21.29 1.98 -6.89
CA GLY A 147 -21.50 2.28 -5.47
C GLY A 147 -20.22 2.61 -4.69
N LEU A 148 -19.15 3.04 -5.39
CA LEU A 148 -17.90 3.47 -4.77
C LEU A 148 -18.15 4.53 -3.69
N THR A 149 -17.65 4.29 -2.47
CA THR A 149 -17.80 5.22 -1.34
C THR A 149 -16.49 5.94 -1.02
N LEU A 150 -16.59 7.08 -0.34
CA LEU A 150 -15.42 7.82 0.16
C LEU A 150 -14.60 6.95 1.14
N ARG A 151 -15.27 6.05 1.88
CA ARG A 151 -14.62 5.09 2.78
C ARG A 151 -13.77 4.10 1.99
N ASP A 152 -14.27 3.54 0.90
CA ASP A 152 -13.51 2.60 0.07
C ASP A 152 -12.23 3.24 -0.47
N VAL A 153 -12.35 4.46 -1.01
CA VAL A 153 -11.20 5.23 -1.53
C VAL A 153 -10.21 5.57 -0.40
N THR A 154 -10.70 5.93 0.78
CA THR A 154 -9.86 6.24 1.94
C THR A 154 -9.09 5.03 2.44
N VAL A 155 -9.73 3.86 2.51
CA VAL A 155 -9.09 2.61 2.92
C VAL A 155 -8.02 2.21 1.91
N PHE A 156 -8.35 2.24 0.62
CA PHE A 156 -7.39 1.99 -0.46
C PHE A 156 -6.18 2.93 -0.39
N PHE A 157 -6.43 4.23 -0.23
CA PHE A 157 -5.40 5.25 -0.12
C PHE A 157 -4.48 5.01 1.09
N LYS A 158 -5.05 4.82 2.29
CA LYS A 158 -4.26 4.60 3.51
C LYS A 158 -3.39 3.34 3.40
N ALA A 159 -3.91 2.28 2.79
CA ALA A 159 -3.15 1.04 2.63
C ALA A 159 -1.89 1.19 1.78
N LEU A 160 -1.88 2.15 0.83
CA LEU A 160 -0.76 2.37 -0.08
C LEU A 160 0.09 3.61 0.23
N TYR A 161 -0.46 4.62 0.92
CA TYR A 161 0.18 5.92 1.13
C TYR A 161 0.39 6.31 2.60
N ASP A 162 0.28 5.38 3.55
CA ASP A 162 0.73 5.64 4.92
C ASP A 162 2.27 5.66 5.01
N LYS A 163 2.85 6.32 6.03
CA LYS A 163 4.31 6.45 6.20
C LYS A 163 5.04 5.10 6.22
N ASP A 164 4.37 4.08 6.78
CA ASP A 164 4.90 2.72 6.94
C ASP A 164 4.44 1.79 5.79
N SER A 165 3.83 2.36 4.73
CA SER A 165 3.45 1.61 3.53
C SER A 165 4.65 0.90 2.93
N PRO A 166 4.49 -0.35 2.46
CA PRO A 166 5.56 -1.07 1.77
C PRO A 166 6.15 -0.29 0.59
N ILE A 167 5.40 0.61 -0.05
CA ILE A 167 5.93 1.44 -1.14
C ILE A 167 7.09 2.32 -0.66
N PHE A 168 6.92 3.06 0.44
CA PHE A 168 7.97 3.94 0.96
C PHE A 168 9.14 3.14 1.52
N VAL A 169 8.86 2.04 2.23
CA VAL A 169 9.91 1.15 2.75
C VAL A 169 10.76 0.60 1.60
N LEU A 170 10.14 0.16 0.50
CA LEU A 170 10.86 -0.33 -0.69
C LEU A 170 11.69 0.77 -1.34
N LEU A 171 11.16 1.98 -1.50
CA LEU A 171 11.91 3.10 -2.07
C LEU A 171 13.16 3.43 -1.23
N THR A 172 13.04 3.47 0.09
CA THR A 172 14.19 3.66 0.99
C THR A 172 15.20 2.52 0.88
N LEU A 173 14.74 1.26 0.83
CA LEU A 173 15.62 0.11 0.66
C LEU A 173 16.35 0.16 -0.69
N PHE A 174 15.69 0.60 -1.76
CA PHE A 174 16.33 0.77 -3.07
C PHE A 174 17.46 1.79 -3.02
N ASP A 175 17.24 2.92 -2.36
CA ASP A 175 18.28 3.94 -2.20
C ASP A 175 19.44 3.45 -1.31
N GLU A 176 19.14 2.71 -0.23
CA GLU A 176 20.15 2.06 0.62
C GLU A 176 20.99 1.07 -0.20
N PHE A 177 20.33 0.22 -0.98
CA PHE A 177 20.98 -0.78 -1.81
C PHE A 177 21.89 -0.13 -2.86
N GLU A 178 21.39 0.87 -3.58
CA GLU A 178 22.14 1.61 -4.59
C GLU A 178 23.34 2.37 -3.99
N SER A 179 23.19 2.94 -2.78
CA SER A 179 24.26 3.68 -2.10
C SER A 179 25.46 2.81 -1.70
N ASN A 180 25.22 1.50 -1.51
CA ASN A 180 26.23 0.54 -1.10
C ASN A 180 26.89 -0.19 -2.28
N LEU A 181 26.43 0.03 -3.51
CA LEU A 181 27.03 -0.52 -4.71
C LEU A 181 28.13 0.41 -5.26
N PRO A 182 29.28 -0.13 -5.69
CA PRO A 182 30.21 0.62 -6.51
C PRO A 182 29.48 1.14 -7.76
N HIS A 183 29.77 2.38 -8.21
CA HIS A 183 29.05 2.99 -9.34
C HIS A 183 29.03 2.14 -10.62
N ARG A 184 30.03 1.29 -10.83
CA ARG A 184 30.09 0.36 -11.97
C ARG A 184 29.09 -0.81 -11.87
N ASP A 185 28.70 -1.19 -10.65
CA ASP A 185 27.86 -2.37 -10.37
C ASP A 185 26.36 -2.02 -10.33
N LEU A 186 26.02 -0.72 -10.27
CA LEU A 186 24.66 -0.18 -10.41
C LEU A 186 24.00 -0.48 -11.76
N LEU A 187 24.81 -0.81 -12.78
CA LEU A 187 24.37 -1.03 -14.16
C LEU A 187 24.55 -2.48 -14.63
N VAL A 188 24.76 -3.42 -13.70
CA VAL A 188 24.99 -4.84 -14.05
C VAL A 188 23.73 -5.66 -13.80
N ALA A 189 23.28 -6.41 -14.81
CA ALA A 189 22.01 -7.15 -14.80
C ALA A 189 21.82 -8.09 -13.58
N GLU A 190 22.90 -8.69 -13.09
CA GLU A 190 22.85 -9.74 -12.06
C GLU A 190 22.82 -9.21 -10.62
N SER A 191 23.15 -7.93 -10.38
CA SER A 191 23.30 -7.41 -9.01
C SER A 191 21.97 -7.06 -8.34
N HIS A 192 20.87 -6.91 -9.08
CA HIS A 192 19.65 -6.31 -8.55
C HIS A 192 18.71 -7.31 -7.85
N PRO A 193 17.88 -6.86 -6.88
CA PRO A 193 16.93 -7.73 -6.17
C PRO A 193 15.99 -8.54 -7.08
N PHE A 194 15.67 -8.03 -8.27
CA PHE A 194 14.83 -8.72 -9.24
C PHE A 194 15.53 -9.90 -9.94
N SER A 195 16.86 -9.94 -10.00
CA SER A 195 17.60 -11.10 -10.54
C SER A 195 17.39 -12.36 -9.68
N THR A 196 17.02 -12.17 -8.41
CA THR A 196 16.70 -13.25 -7.48
C THR A 196 15.28 -13.80 -7.69
N LEU A 197 14.38 -12.99 -8.24
CA LEU A 197 12.97 -13.34 -8.47
C LEU A 197 12.70 -13.87 -9.87
N TYR A 198 13.49 -13.42 -10.85
CA TYR A 198 13.26 -13.68 -12.26
C TYR A 198 14.53 -14.18 -12.93
N LYS A 199 14.37 -15.21 -13.76
CA LYS A 199 15.43 -15.64 -14.68
C LYS A 199 15.27 -14.87 -16.00
N ASP A 200 16.38 -14.32 -16.48
CA ASP A 200 16.42 -13.71 -17.81
C ASP A 200 16.31 -14.80 -18.89
N THR A 201 15.65 -14.49 -20.00
CA THR A 201 15.32 -15.47 -21.05
C THR A 201 16.46 -15.72 -22.02
N GLY A 202 17.55 -14.94 -21.93
CA GLY A 202 18.66 -14.94 -22.88
C GLY A 202 18.34 -14.22 -24.19
N GLU A 203 17.10 -13.77 -24.38
CA GLU A 203 16.70 -12.87 -25.47
C GLU A 203 17.08 -11.42 -25.14
N PRO A 204 17.21 -10.54 -26.14
CA PRO A 204 17.47 -9.12 -25.89
C PRO A 204 16.35 -8.49 -25.07
N SER A 205 16.70 -7.92 -23.91
CA SER A 205 15.76 -7.10 -23.13
C SER A 205 15.31 -5.89 -23.94
N ASP A 206 14.04 -5.52 -23.79
CA ASP A 206 13.56 -4.22 -24.22
C ASP A 206 14.34 -3.11 -23.48
N GLY A 207 14.65 -2.02 -24.19
CA GLY A 207 15.11 -0.78 -23.59
C GLY A 207 13.97 -0.08 -22.88
N LEU A 208 14.24 0.59 -21.76
CA LEU A 208 13.21 1.35 -21.04
C LEU A 208 12.55 2.37 -21.98
N SER A 209 11.23 2.45 -21.92
CA SER A 209 10.49 3.49 -22.62
C SER A 209 10.84 4.87 -22.03
N THR A 210 10.58 5.92 -22.81
CA THR A 210 10.82 7.31 -22.35
C THR A 210 10.03 7.62 -21.08
N LEU A 211 8.79 7.12 -20.97
CA LEU A 211 7.97 7.27 -19.76
C LEU A 211 8.60 6.56 -18.56
N ASP A 212 9.06 5.33 -18.74
CA ASP A 212 9.61 4.51 -17.66
C ASP A 212 10.96 5.06 -17.16
N GLU A 213 11.79 5.55 -18.07
CA GLU A 213 13.00 6.29 -17.71
C GLU A 213 12.67 7.55 -16.90
N SER A 214 11.70 8.35 -17.38
CA SER A 214 11.27 9.57 -16.68
C SER A 214 10.78 9.26 -15.27
N ASN A 215 9.91 8.25 -15.14
CA ASN A 215 9.37 7.83 -13.85
C ASN A 215 10.47 7.37 -12.87
N SER A 216 11.48 6.67 -13.37
CA SER A 216 12.59 6.20 -12.52
C SER A 216 13.41 7.33 -11.90
N ARG A 217 13.49 8.49 -12.58
CA ARG A 217 14.28 9.66 -12.17
C ARG A 217 13.53 10.61 -11.23
N MET A 218 12.24 10.37 -10.98
CA MET A 218 11.44 11.21 -10.08
C MET A 218 11.98 11.17 -8.65
N GLU A 219 11.96 12.31 -7.96
CA GLU A 219 12.26 12.37 -6.54
C GLU A 219 10.96 12.22 -5.74
N ILE A 220 10.96 11.29 -4.79
CA ILE A 220 9.83 11.02 -3.91
C ILE A 220 10.22 11.29 -2.47
N ARG A 221 9.31 11.91 -1.72
CA ARG A 221 9.44 12.08 -0.27
C ARG A 221 8.30 11.36 0.41
N ALA A 222 8.62 10.55 1.42
CA ALA A 222 7.60 9.94 2.26
C ALA A 222 6.84 11.04 3.03
N PRO A 223 5.51 10.94 3.17
CA PRO A 223 4.75 11.89 3.96
C PRO A 223 5.10 11.75 5.46
N GLU A 224 5.35 12.86 6.14
CA GLU A 224 5.60 12.84 7.60
C GLU A 224 4.36 12.44 8.39
N VAL A 225 3.20 12.99 8.00
CA VAL A 225 1.89 12.69 8.60
C VAL A 225 0.81 12.77 7.53
N VAL A 226 -0.02 11.74 7.44
CA VAL A 226 -1.24 11.74 6.63
C VAL A 226 -2.41 12.15 7.51
N LYS A 227 -2.99 13.34 7.27
CA LYS A 227 -4.18 13.82 8.00
C LYS A 227 -5.37 13.87 7.06
N LEU A 228 -6.33 12.99 7.28
CA LEU A 228 -7.60 13.00 6.57
C LEU A 228 -8.70 13.51 7.49
N PRO A 229 -9.73 14.18 6.95
CA PRO A 229 -10.95 14.47 7.68
C PRO A 229 -11.47 13.17 8.30
N SER A 230 -11.78 13.21 9.59
CA SER A 230 -12.41 12.09 10.28
C SER A 230 -13.79 11.89 9.66
N SER A 231 -13.97 10.86 8.84
CA SER A 231 -15.29 10.33 8.54
C SER A 231 -15.89 9.85 9.86
N GLU A 232 -16.95 10.50 10.33
CA GLU A 232 -17.67 10.05 11.53
C GLU A 232 -18.02 8.56 11.38
N GLY A 233 -17.56 7.71 12.32
CA GLY A 233 -17.97 6.31 12.34
C GLY A 233 -16.93 5.24 12.74
N GLU A 234 -15.76 5.58 13.26
CA GLU A 234 -14.86 4.60 13.90
C GLU A 234 -14.33 5.12 15.25
N GLU A 235 -15.22 5.33 16.22
CA GLU A 235 -14.92 5.03 17.62
C GLU A 235 -15.70 3.75 17.96
N SER A 236 -15.08 2.60 17.75
CA SER A 236 -15.37 1.44 18.58
C SER A 236 -14.13 1.22 19.43
N THR A 237 -13.98 2.07 20.44
CA THR A 237 -13.21 1.73 21.61
C THR A 237 -13.89 0.51 22.22
N SER A 238 -13.37 -0.68 21.91
CA SER A 238 -13.56 -1.82 22.78
C SER A 238 -12.82 -1.52 24.07
N ASP A 239 -13.45 -0.74 24.94
CA ASP A 239 -13.15 -0.71 26.36
C ASP A 239 -13.41 -2.11 26.90
N VAL A 240 -12.38 -2.95 26.83
CA VAL A 240 -12.30 -4.16 27.65
C VAL A 240 -12.11 -3.67 29.09
N ARG A 241 -13.24 -3.37 29.74
CA ARG A 241 -13.31 -3.36 31.19
C ARG A 241 -13.17 -4.81 31.66
N GLU A 242 -11.93 -5.18 31.97
CA GLU A 242 -11.65 -6.33 32.80
C GLU A 242 -12.23 -6.05 34.20
N GLY A 243 -13.17 -6.89 34.60
CA GLY A 243 -13.92 -6.74 35.84
C GLY A 243 -13.05 -6.98 37.07
N ALA A 244 -13.28 -6.18 38.10
CA ALA A 244 -13.07 -6.56 39.48
C ALA A 244 -14.31 -6.09 40.28
N ASP A 245 -15.15 -7.06 40.58
CA ASP A 245 -16.00 -7.22 41.76
C ASP A 245 -16.65 -5.97 42.40
N GLY A 246 -17.97 -5.92 42.31
CA GLY A 246 -18.79 -4.95 43.02
C GLY A 246 -20.28 -5.16 42.79
N ASP A 247 -20.75 -6.35 43.12
CA ASP A 247 -22.16 -6.73 43.19
C ASP A 247 -22.99 -5.67 43.96
N SER A 248 -24.02 -5.12 43.32
CA SER A 248 -25.15 -4.51 44.02
C SER A 248 -26.37 -4.46 43.12
N VAL A 249 -27.05 -5.61 43.10
CA VAL A 249 -28.45 -5.76 42.68
C VAL A 249 -29.34 -4.75 43.41
N GLN A 250 -30.05 -3.91 42.66
CA GLN A 250 -31.25 -3.23 43.14
C GLN A 250 -32.47 -4.11 42.87
N VAL A 251 -33.06 -4.71 43.91
CA VAL A 251 -34.47 -5.12 43.91
C VAL A 251 -35.08 -4.96 45.31
N ARG A 252 -35.88 -3.89 45.44
CA ARG A 252 -37.25 -3.78 46.00
C ARG A 252 -37.66 -4.47 47.32
N GLU A 253 -38.16 -3.60 48.20
CA GLU A 253 -39.13 -3.72 49.30
C GLU A 253 -39.81 -5.08 49.55
N ASP A 254 -39.79 -5.53 50.81
CA ASP A 254 -41.05 -5.87 51.49
C ASP A 254 -40.99 -5.70 53.02
N ARG A 255 -42.17 -5.36 53.58
CA ARG A 255 -42.54 -5.18 54.99
C ARG A 255 -42.21 -6.44 55.83
N THR A 256 -42.07 -6.46 57.16
CA THR A 256 -43.00 -5.97 58.21
C THR A 256 -42.40 -6.26 59.60
N GLN A 257 -42.66 -5.36 60.56
CA GLN A 257 -43.03 -5.58 61.98
C GLN A 257 -42.13 -6.27 63.02
N SER A 258 -42.03 -5.55 64.16
CA SER A 258 -42.01 -6.00 65.57
C SER A 258 -40.75 -6.76 66.04
N GLU A 259 -40.18 -6.58 67.24
CA GLU A 259 -40.72 -6.14 68.52
C GLU A 259 -39.56 -5.79 69.50
N MET A 260 -39.82 -4.80 70.35
CA MET A 260 -39.46 -4.59 71.76
C MET A 260 -38.22 -5.24 72.45
N THR A 261 -37.42 -4.32 73.01
CA THR A 261 -36.98 -4.17 74.42
C THR A 261 -35.98 -5.13 75.10
N SER A 262 -35.07 -4.45 75.82
CA SER A 262 -34.64 -4.70 77.21
C SER A 262 -33.27 -5.35 77.44
N GLY A 263 -32.46 -4.68 78.28
CA GLY A 263 -31.33 -5.29 78.97
C GLY A 263 -30.14 -4.36 79.17
N GLY A 264 -30.25 -3.36 80.05
CA GLY A 264 -29.07 -2.76 80.68
C GLY A 264 -28.47 -3.73 81.72
N ASP A 265 -27.16 -3.67 81.95
CA ASP A 265 -26.62 -3.02 83.15
C ASP A 265 -25.08 -2.95 83.20
N ALA A 266 -24.62 -1.78 83.66
CA ALA A 266 -23.44 -1.42 84.44
C ALA A 266 -22.13 -2.24 84.47
N ARG A 267 -21.01 -1.52 84.21
CA ARG A 267 -19.86 -1.20 85.11
C ARG A 267 -18.67 -0.79 84.22
N GLY A 268 -18.04 0.39 84.30
CA GLY A 268 -17.78 1.27 85.44
C GLY A 268 -16.37 1.00 85.98
N ALA A 269 -15.35 1.72 85.48
CA ALA A 269 -14.12 2.07 86.20
C ALA A 269 -13.11 2.85 85.33
N ASN A 270 -13.02 4.16 85.57
CA ASN A 270 -11.78 4.94 85.67
C ASN A 270 -11.82 5.56 87.08
N PRO A 271 -10.74 6.09 87.71
CA PRO A 271 -9.40 6.38 87.17
C PRO A 271 -8.22 6.02 88.13
N THR A 272 -6.98 6.15 87.67
CA THR A 272 -5.99 7.08 88.27
C THR A 272 -4.95 7.45 87.22
#